data_AF-A0A453DYT7-F1
#
_entry.id   AF-A0A453DYT7-F1
#
_cell.length_a   1.000
_cell.length_b   1.000
_cell.length_c   1.000
_cell.angle_alpha   90.00
_cell.angle_beta   90.00
_cell.angle_gamma   90.00
#
_symmetry.space_group_name_H-M   'P 1'
#
loop_
_entity.id
_entity.type
_entity.pdbx_description
1 polymer ?
#
loop_
_entity_poly.entity_id
_entity_poly.type
_entity_poly.pdbx_seq_one_letter_code
_entity_poly.pdbx_strand_id
1 'polypeptide(L)'
;RCERFVEFTRSSFDASRVSLCLADIKNLRVLMNKLCTVDPSFLTNKQKLAFWLNIYNFCVMHAFLQHGLPPSPDKLLALLNQASVNVGGRVLSVLSIERLFLRHPPAEGNRQGDDDGGSRGE
;
A
#
# COMPACT_ATOMS: atom_id res chain seq x y z
N ARG A 1 18.84 14.00 20.24
CA ARG A 1 18.73 13.35 21.57
C ARG A 1 18.52 11.86 21.29
N CYS A 2 19.53 11.01 21.52
CA CYS A 2 19.43 9.58 21.15
C CYS A 2 18.35 8.90 21.98
N GLU A 3 17.42 8.28 21.27
CA GLU A 3 16.32 7.48 21.80
C GLU A 3 16.87 6.21 22.45
N ARG A 4 16.19 5.76 23.49
CA ARG A 4 16.48 4.53 24.23
C ARG A 4 16.43 3.34 23.27
N PHE A 5 17.58 2.80 22.86
CA PHE A 5 17.64 1.56 22.12
C PHE A 5 17.15 0.42 23.03
N VAL A 6 16.02 -0.19 22.67
CA VAL A 6 15.58 -1.46 23.28
C VAL A 6 16.33 -2.56 22.55
N GLU A 7 17.32 -3.14 23.22
CA GLU A 7 18.07 -4.27 22.70
C GLU A 7 17.22 -5.54 22.82
N PHE A 8 16.70 -6.03 21.70
CA PHE A 8 16.01 -7.32 21.63
C PHE A 8 17.06 -8.43 21.57
N THR A 9 17.31 -9.06 22.71
CA THR A 9 18.20 -10.23 22.79
C THR A 9 17.49 -11.46 22.19
N ARG A 10 18.23 -12.43 21.65
CA ARG A 10 17.61 -13.68 21.12
C ARG A 10 16.78 -14.42 22.18
N SER A 11 17.07 -14.22 23.46
CA SER A 11 16.29 -14.73 24.60
C SER A 11 14.92 -14.07 24.78
N SER A 12 14.67 -12.89 24.20
CA SER A 12 13.34 -12.28 24.19
C SER A 12 12.44 -12.83 23.08
N PHE A 13 12.97 -13.67 22.18
CA PHE A 13 12.20 -14.32 21.14
C PHE A 13 11.55 -15.60 21.67
N ASP A 14 10.25 -15.50 21.96
CA ASP A 14 9.45 -16.66 22.34
C ASP A 14 8.97 -17.41 21.10
N ALA A 15 9.71 -18.46 20.73
CA ALA A 15 9.38 -19.32 19.60
C ALA A 15 8.00 -20.00 19.75
N SER A 16 7.49 -20.16 20.98
CA SER A 16 6.15 -20.72 21.19
C SER A 16 5.07 -19.80 20.62
N ARG A 17 5.29 -18.48 20.58
CA ARG A 17 4.37 -17.51 19.97
C ARG A 17 4.34 -17.58 18.45
N VAL A 18 5.40 -18.11 17.82
CA VAL A 18 5.39 -18.36 16.36
C VAL A 18 4.32 -19.38 15.99
N SER A 19 4.08 -20.37 16.86
CA SER A 19 3.01 -21.35 16.66
C SER A 19 1.62 -20.70 16.63
N LEU A 20 1.40 -19.63 17.39
CA LEU A 20 0.14 -18.88 17.42
C LEU A 20 -0.14 -18.18 16.09
N CYS A 21 0.89 -17.64 15.43
CA CYS A 21 0.76 -16.92 14.16
C CYS A 21 0.87 -17.83 12.93
N LEU A 22 1.11 -19.13 13.12
CA LEU A 22 1.39 -20.07 12.04
C LEU A 22 0.18 -20.26 11.11
N ALA A 23 -1.04 -20.18 11.67
CA ALA A 23 -2.28 -20.16 10.92
C ALA A 23 -2.39 -18.89 10.05
N ASP A 24 -2.09 -17.72 10.62
CA ASP A 24 -2.15 -16.45 9.90
C ASP A 24 -1.12 -16.37 8.77
N ILE A 25 0.09 -16.88 8.99
CA ILE A 25 1.12 -16.96 7.95
C ILE A 25 0.65 -17.85 6.79
N LYS A 26 0.00 -18.98 7.08
CA LYS A 26 -0.59 -19.85 6.04
C LYS A 26 -1.69 -19.11 5.26
N ASN A 27 -2.61 -18.45 5.97
CA ASN A 27 -3.68 -17.67 5.35
C ASN A 27 -3.13 -16.55 4.47
N LEU A 28 -2.09 -15.87 4.93
CA LEU A 28 -1.42 -14.81 4.19
C LEU A 28 -0.84 -15.35 2.88
N ARG A 29 -0.14 -16.48 2.91
CA ARG A 29 0.38 -17.13 1.69
C ARG A 29 -0.72 -17.48 0.70
N VAL A 30 -1.85 -18.00 1.19
CA VAL A 30 -3.02 -18.30 0.35
C VAL A 30 -3.58 -17.03 -0.28
N LEU A 31 -3.70 -15.95 0.49
CA LEU A 31 -4.19 -14.67 -0.01
C LEU A 31 -3.26 -14.07 -1.08
N MET A 32 -1.94 -14.11 -0.86
CA MET A 32 -0.95 -13.68 -1.85
C MET A 32 -1.07 -14.47 -3.14
N ASN A 33 -1.30 -15.78 -3.07
CA ASN A 33 -1.51 -16.59 -4.27
C ASN A 33 -2.80 -16.22 -5.00
N LYS A 34 -3.89 -15.89 -4.29
CA LYS A 34 -5.14 -15.41 -4.89
C LYS A 34 -4.97 -14.05 -5.57
N LEU A 35 -4.12 -13.17 -5.04
CA LEU A 35 -3.82 -11.88 -5.67
C LEU A 35 -3.20 -12.06 -7.05
N CYS A 36 -2.39 -13.10 -7.27
CA CYS A 36 -1.80 -13.38 -8.58
C CYS A 36 -2.84 -13.57 -9.70
N THR A 37 -4.08 -13.94 -9.36
CA THR A 37 -5.15 -14.21 -10.33
C THR A 37 -6.32 -13.23 -10.26
N VAL A 38 -6.27 -12.24 -9.38
CA VAL A 38 -7.38 -11.27 -9.23
C VAL A 38 -7.37 -10.27 -10.39
N ASP A 39 -8.56 -9.95 -10.91
CA ASP A 39 -8.72 -8.84 -11.85
C ASP A 39 -9.46 -7.67 -11.18
N PRO A 40 -8.74 -6.58 -10.82
CA PRO A 40 -9.36 -5.40 -10.22
C PRO A 40 -10.13 -4.54 -11.22
N SER A 41 -10.13 -4.85 -12.53
CA SER A 41 -10.79 -4.05 -13.58
C SER A 41 -12.30 -3.90 -13.35
N PHE A 42 -12.94 -4.94 -12.79
CA PHE A 42 -14.37 -5.00 -12.50
C PHE A 42 -14.82 -4.18 -11.28
N LEU A 43 -13.88 -3.64 -10.50
CA LEU A 43 -14.19 -2.85 -9.31
C LEU A 43 -14.60 -1.41 -9.67
N THR A 44 -15.52 -0.83 -8.90
CA THR A 44 -15.83 0.61 -8.98
C THR A 44 -14.62 1.46 -8.58
N ASN A 45 -14.60 2.75 -8.94
CA ASN A 45 -13.46 3.63 -8.59
C ASN A 45 -13.16 3.67 -7.09
N LYS A 46 -14.20 3.74 -6.24
CA LYS A 46 -14.04 3.71 -4.78
C LYS A 46 -13.47 2.37 -4.29
N GLN A 47 -13.96 1.26 -4.83
CA GLN A 47 -13.45 -0.07 -4.50
C GLN A 47 -12.03 -0.30 -5.00
N LYS A 48 -11.68 0.20 -6.20
CA LYS A 48 -10.30 0.17 -6.73
C LYS A 48 -9.35 0.91 -5.81
N LEU A 49 -9.71 2.11 -5.39
CA LEU A 49 -8.88 2.88 -4.46
C LEU A 49 -8.67 2.14 -3.14
N ALA A 50 -9.75 1.62 -2.54
CA ALA A 50 -9.67 0.83 -1.31
C ALA A 50 -8.82 -0.44 -1.50
N PHE A 51 -8.97 -1.12 -2.64
CA PHE A 51 -8.17 -2.28 -3.00
C PHE A 51 -6.68 -1.91 -3.07
N TRP A 52 -6.30 -0.91 -3.87
CA TRP A 52 -4.90 -0.52 -4.02
C TRP A 52 -4.28 0.02 -2.73
N LEU A 53 -5.05 0.69 -1.88
CA LEU A 53 -4.61 1.13 -0.56
C LEU A 53 -4.31 -0.07 0.36
N ASN A 54 -5.18 -1.08 0.35
CA ASN A 54 -4.94 -2.32 1.09
C ASN A 54 -3.69 -3.06 0.60
N ILE A 55 -3.49 -3.12 -0.72
CA ILE A 55 -2.29 -3.73 -1.32
C ILE A 55 -1.02 -2.95 -0.94
N TYR A 56 -1.06 -1.62 -0.97
CA TYR A 56 0.05 -0.77 -0.54
C TYR A 56 0.43 -1.06 0.92
N ASN A 57 -0.54 -1.00 1.83
CA ASN A 57 -0.30 -1.25 3.26
C ASN A 57 0.23 -2.67 3.51
N PHE A 58 -0.33 -3.66 2.83
CA PHE A 58 0.16 -5.04 2.88
C PHE A 58 1.64 -5.14 2.47
N CYS A 59 2.01 -4.57 1.32
CA CYS A 59 3.39 -4.66 0.82
C CYS A 59 4.40 -3.99 1.75
N VAL A 60 4.05 -2.82 2.30
CA VAL A 60 4.88 -2.10 3.28
C VAL A 60 5.08 -2.95 4.54
N MET A 61 4.00 -3.48 5.11
CA MET A 61 4.09 -4.35 6.29
C MET A 61 4.88 -5.63 6.01
N HIS A 62 4.65 -6.27 4.87
CA HIS A 62 5.35 -7.47 4.46
C HIS A 62 6.86 -7.22 4.33
N ALA A 63 7.26 -6.10 3.72
CA ALA A 63 8.66 -5.71 3.62
C ALA A 63 9.31 -5.48 4.98
N PHE A 64 8.61 -4.83 5.92
CA PHE A 64 9.13 -4.65 7.29
C PHE A 64 9.21 -5.97 8.07
N LEU A 65 8.28 -6.90 7.86
CA LEU A 65 8.34 -8.22 8.49
C LEU A 65 9.51 -9.06 7.94
N GLN A 66 9.80 -8.94 6.64
CA GLN A 66 10.88 -9.68 6.01
C GLN A 66 12.27 -9.10 6.29
N HIS A 67 12.40 -7.78 6.29
CA HIS A 67 13.69 -7.08 6.31
C HIS A 67 13.95 -6.24 7.56
N GLY A 68 12.95 -6.14 8.45
CA GLY A 68 13.00 -5.26 9.63
C GLY A 68 12.68 -3.80 9.31
N LEU A 69 12.71 -2.95 10.35
CA LEU A 69 12.53 -1.51 10.17
C LEU A 69 13.78 -0.89 9.51
N PRO A 70 13.60 -0.03 8.49
CA PRO A 70 14.72 0.65 7.87
C PRO A 70 15.29 1.71 8.83
N PRO A 71 16.62 1.76 9.03
CA PRO A 71 17.23 2.66 10.01
C PRO A 71 17.45 4.09 9.47
N SER A 72 17.11 4.35 8.20
CA SER A 72 17.31 5.64 7.53
C SER A 72 16.36 5.81 6.34
N PRO A 73 15.99 7.03 5.94
CA PRO A 73 15.13 7.30 4.79
C PRO A 73 15.58 6.66 3.48
N ASP A 74 16.88 6.67 3.17
CA ASP A 74 17.39 6.07 1.92
C ASP A 74 17.18 4.55 1.88
N LYS A 75 17.40 3.89 3.02
CA LYS A 75 17.12 2.46 3.19
C LYS A 75 15.63 2.15 3.17
N LEU A 76 14.78 3.07 3.66
CA LEU A 76 13.34 2.95 3.51
C LEU A 76 12.95 2.98 2.03
N LEU A 77 13.45 3.96 1.27
CA LEU A 77 13.15 4.07 -0.15
C LEU A 77 13.62 2.83 -0.93
N ALA A 78 14.84 2.35 -0.66
CA ALA A 78 15.37 1.13 -1.25
C ALA A 78 14.48 -0.09 -0.94
N LEU A 79 14.04 -0.22 0.31
CA LEU A 79 13.14 -1.29 0.75
C LEU A 79 11.78 -1.21 0.05
N LEU A 80 11.18 -0.02 -0.05
CA LEU A 80 9.88 0.17 -0.72
C LEU A 80 9.97 -0.10 -2.23
N ASN A 81 11.12 0.18 -2.86
CA ASN A 81 11.33 -0.11 -4.27
C ASN A 81 11.47 -1.62 -4.54
N GLN A 82 12.02 -2.38 -3.57
CA GLN A 82 12.10 -3.84 -3.64
C GLN A 82 10.80 -4.53 -3.23
N ALA A 83 10.01 -3.91 -2.34
CA ALA A 83 8.71 -4.39 -1.91
C ALA A 83 7.74 -4.40 -3.10
N SER A 84 7.41 -5.61 -3.56
CA SER A 84 6.55 -5.80 -4.73
C SER A 84 5.58 -6.96 -4.51
N VAL A 85 4.48 -6.94 -5.27
CA VAL A 85 3.41 -7.93 -5.22
C VAL A 85 2.92 -8.23 -6.62
N ASN A 86 2.53 -9.48 -6.86
CA ASN A 86 1.86 -9.89 -8.08
C ASN A 86 0.34 -9.72 -7.92
N VAL A 87 -0.25 -8.87 -8.75
CA VAL A 87 -1.70 -8.67 -8.83
C VAL A 87 -2.14 -8.94 -10.26
N GLY A 88 -2.98 -9.95 -10.47
CA GLY A 88 -3.52 -10.30 -11.80
C GLY A 88 -2.43 -10.60 -12.84
N GLY A 89 -1.34 -11.25 -12.44
CA GLY A 89 -0.21 -11.58 -13.30
C GLY A 89 0.81 -10.46 -13.50
N ARG A 90 0.60 -9.27 -12.90
CA ARG A 90 1.51 -8.12 -13.01
C ARG A 90 2.23 -7.88 -11.69
N VAL A 91 3.55 -7.82 -11.73
CA VAL A 91 4.38 -7.47 -10.58
C VAL A 91 4.44 -5.95 -10.45
N LEU A 92 4.00 -5.43 -9.31
CA LEU A 92 3.94 -4.01 -9.02
C LEU A 92 4.73 -3.72 -7.73
N SER A 93 5.64 -2.74 -7.78
CA SER A 93 6.31 -2.23 -6.58
C SER A 93 5.39 -1.33 -5.76
N VAL A 94 5.68 -1.15 -4.47
CA VAL A 94 4.96 -0.18 -3.61
C VAL A 94 4.96 1.21 -4.23
N LEU A 95 6.11 1.67 -4.74
CA LEU A 95 6.24 2.97 -5.40
C LEU A 95 5.46 3.05 -6.71
N SER A 96 5.31 1.93 -7.42
CA SER A 96 4.46 1.86 -8.61
C SER A 96 2.99 1.98 -8.20
N ILE A 97 2.56 1.29 -7.13
CA ILE A 97 1.17 1.36 -6.65
C ILE A 97 0.82 2.78 -6.20
N GLU A 98 1.71 3.41 -5.42
CA GLU A 98 1.53 4.79 -4.97
C GLU A 98 1.34 5.74 -6.15
N ARG A 99 2.23 5.69 -7.15
CA ARG A 99 2.21 6.62 -8.29
C ARG A 99 1.09 6.35 -9.27
N LEU A 100 0.74 5.09 -9.53
CA LEU A 100 -0.22 4.72 -10.57
C LEU A 100 -1.67 4.73 -10.10
N PHE A 101 -1.92 4.45 -8.81
CA PHE A 101 -3.28 4.22 -8.31
C PHE A 101 -3.68 5.09 -7.14
N LEU A 102 -2.72 5.59 -6.35
CA LEU A 102 -3.03 6.39 -5.14
C LEU A 102 -2.83 7.89 -5.38
N ARG A 103 -1.87 8.27 -6.22
CA ARG A 103 -1.63 9.66 -6.60
C ARG A 103 -2.52 10.03 -7.79
N HIS A 104 -3.76 10.38 -7.50
CA HIS A 104 -4.57 11.19 -8.40
C HIS A 104 -4.56 12.64 -7.91
N PRO A 105 -4.36 13.64 -8.79
CA PRO A 105 -4.74 15.00 -8.45
C PRO A 105 -6.26 15.00 -8.16
N PRO A 106 -6.74 15.83 -7.21
CA PRO A 106 -8.17 16.02 -7.07
C PRO A 106 -8.68 16.47 -8.45
N ALA A 107 -9.68 15.75 -8.99
CA ALA A 107 -10.34 16.16 -10.22
C ALA A 107 -10.69 17.65 -10.07
N GLU A 108 -10.14 18.49 -10.94
CA GLU A 108 -10.44 19.90 -10.94
C GLU A 108 -11.96 20.04 -11.03
N GLY A 109 -12.54 20.55 -9.94
CA GLY A 109 -13.96 20.84 -9.89
C GLY A 109 -14.27 21.81 -11.02
N ASN A 110 -15.13 21.34 -11.91
CA ASN A 110 -15.89 22.06 -12.91
C ASN A 110 -16.02 23.58 -12.58
N ARG A 111 -15.09 24.41 -13.07
CA ARG A 111 -15.32 25.85 -13.20
C ARG A 111 -16.04 26.07 -14.52
N GLN A 112 -17.30 25.64 -14.59
CA GLN A 112 -18.22 26.27 -15.51
C GLN A 112 -18.52 27.64 -14.87
N GLY A 113 -17.75 28.65 -15.28
CA GLY A 113 -18.18 30.02 -15.09
C GLY A 113 -19.45 30.17 -15.92
N ASP A 114 -20.56 30.42 -15.26
CA ASP A 114 -21.78 30.85 -15.91
C ASP A 114 -21.48 32.20 -16.59
N ASP A 115 -21.27 32.12 -17.90
CA ASP A 115 -21.37 33.25 -18.82
C ASP A 115 -22.86 33.56 -18.97
N ASP A 116 -23.37 34.50 -18.17
CA ASP A 116 -24.67 35.14 -18.43
C ASP A 116 -24.43 36.56 -18.94
N GLY A 117 -24.18 36.63 -20.24
CA GLY A 117 -24.25 37.84 -21.01
C GLY A 117 -25.71 38.23 -21.31
N GLY A 118 -26.23 39.18 -20.55
CA GLY A 118 -27.07 40.27 -21.06
C GLY A 118 -28.56 40.00 -21.31
N SER A 119 -29.41 40.79 -20.66
CA SER A 119 -30.65 41.28 -21.26
C SER A 119 -31.04 42.69 -20.78
N ARG A 120 -31.26 43.53 -21.79
CA ARG A 120 -31.94 44.84 -21.90
C ARG A 120 -33.13 45.10 -20.96
N GLY A 121 -33.28 46.38 -20.59
CA GLY A 121 -34.49 47.05 -20.06
C GLY A 121 -34.17 47.76 -18.73
N GLU A 122 -34.32 49.06 -18.52
CA GLU A 122 -35.02 50.16 -19.19
C GLU A 122 -34.14 51.43 -19.20
#